data_AF-A0A956ETU3-F1
#
_entry.id   AF-A0A956ETU3-F1
#
_cell.length_a   1.000
_cell.length_b   1.000
_cell.length_c   1.000
_cell.angle_alpha   90.00
_cell.angle_beta   90.00
_cell.angle_gamma   90.00
#
_symmetry.space_group_name_H-M   'P 1'
#
loop_
_entity.id
_entity.type
_entity.pdbx_description
1 polymer ?
#
loop_
_entity_poly.entity_id
_entity_poly.type
_entity_poly.pdbx_seq_one_letter_code
_entity_poly.pdbx_strand_id
1 'polypeptide(L)'
;MHHADEMLPQRVVRCRGQLAHGNTADVPTTLAMLERAGASLAPWRAWLLAELALFSPRLGHLPSAAALREIAQGVEPEEQRACARACFAGQRAAFLAFDRDQVVALSDLGLELSDASAEETRLYGQLCGGWSALMRGDDQAGSASAELVFRAASASAMPELMVESRALAALVALAAGDTPRALELARRASLMARVESLPQPEFLAHLVLARARRFARQPHLSLRIARALQDVVPAPWRNWLGWEWALAGGEQLEGSEQLEASESASSIAMLK
;
A
#
# COMPACT_ATOMS: atom_id res chain seq x y z
N MET A 1 39.49 -13.13 28.28
CA MET A 1 39.17 -13.82 27.02
C MET A 1 38.08 -14.84 27.31
N HIS A 2 36.81 -14.45 27.12
CA HIS A 2 35.74 -15.33 26.64
C HIS A 2 34.49 -14.47 26.39
N HIS A 3 33.87 -14.76 25.24
CA HIS A 3 32.80 -14.02 24.58
C HIS A 3 31.63 -13.67 25.51
N ALA A 4 31.30 -12.38 25.57
CA ALA A 4 29.98 -11.87 25.92
C ALA A 4 29.43 -11.20 24.66
N ASP A 5 28.97 -12.04 23.73
CA ASP A 5 28.42 -11.59 22.45
C ASP A 5 26.88 -11.52 22.53
N GLU A 6 26.42 -10.31 22.25
CA GLU A 6 25.11 -9.84 21.83
C GLU A 6 23.95 -10.86 21.71
N MET A 7 23.18 -11.00 22.80
CA MET A 7 21.74 -11.27 22.70
C MET A 7 20.96 -10.00 23.03
N LEU A 8 20.81 -9.11 22.05
CA LEU A 8 19.73 -8.13 22.10
C LEU A 8 18.39 -8.90 22.09
N PRO A 9 17.48 -8.66 23.04
CA PRO A 9 16.31 -9.51 23.23
C PRO A 9 15.33 -9.32 22.07
N GLN A 10 15.04 -10.41 21.36
CA GLN A 10 14.00 -10.54 20.31
C GLN A 10 12.63 -9.95 20.71
N ARG A 11 12.37 -9.75 22.00
CA ARG A 11 11.17 -9.06 22.53
C ARG A 11 11.08 -7.60 22.12
N VAL A 12 12.18 -6.86 21.99
CA VAL A 12 12.16 -5.42 21.67
C VAL A 12 11.78 -5.17 20.21
N VAL A 13 12.20 -6.05 19.29
CA VAL A 13 11.83 -5.99 17.87
C VAL A 13 10.34 -6.31 17.68
N ARG A 14 9.80 -7.31 18.39
CA ARG A 14 8.36 -7.63 18.36
C ARG A 14 7.48 -6.46 18.83
N CYS A 15 7.90 -5.74 19.88
CA CYS A 15 7.13 -4.60 20.38
C CYS A 15 7.10 -3.43 19.40
N ARG A 16 8.16 -3.16 18.64
CA ARG A 16 8.15 -2.09 17.62
C ARG A 16 7.21 -2.37 16.46
N GLY A 17 7.18 -3.62 15.95
CA GLY A 17 6.25 -4.01 14.90
C GLY A 17 4.78 -3.98 15.34
N GLN A 18 4.48 -4.42 16.56
CA GLN A 18 3.10 -4.38 17.09
C GLN A 18 2.61 -2.94 17.36
N LEU A 19 3.50 -2.03 17.78
CA LEU A 19 3.14 -0.63 18.00
C LEU A 19 2.91 0.13 16.68
N ALA A 20 3.63 -0.23 15.61
CA ALA A 20 3.51 0.44 14.31
C ALA A 20 2.22 0.09 13.54
N HIS A 21 1.60 -1.06 13.85
CA HIS A 21 0.46 -1.58 13.07
C HIS A 21 -0.83 -1.73 13.89
N GLY A 22 -0.81 -1.39 15.18
CA GLY A 22 -1.95 -1.57 16.08
C GLY A 22 -2.15 -3.02 16.54
N ASN A 23 -3.13 -3.23 17.45
CA ASN A 23 -3.46 -4.55 17.95
C ASN A 23 -4.35 -5.31 16.95
N THR A 24 -3.79 -6.34 16.30
CA THR A 24 -4.52 -7.19 15.34
C THR A 24 -5.11 -8.46 15.95
N ALA A 25 -5.02 -8.65 17.28
CA ALA A 25 -5.50 -9.85 17.95
C ALA A 25 -7.00 -10.12 17.75
N ASP A 26 -7.80 -9.05 17.65
CA ASP A 26 -9.26 -9.15 17.50
C ASP A 26 -9.73 -9.28 16.04
N VAL A 27 -8.80 -9.18 15.08
CA VAL A 27 -9.13 -9.24 13.64
C VAL A 27 -9.85 -10.54 13.26
N PRO A 28 -9.40 -11.75 13.66
CA PRO A 28 -10.11 -12.99 13.33
C PRO A 28 -11.53 -13.03 13.89
N THR A 29 -11.73 -12.53 15.12
CA THR A 29 -13.04 -12.44 15.75
C THR A 29 -13.97 -11.51 14.97
N THR A 30 -13.49 -10.34 14.58
CA THR A 30 -14.25 -9.36 13.77
C THR A 30 -14.63 -9.95 12.42
N LEU A 31 -13.70 -10.61 11.72
CA LEU A 31 -13.99 -11.26 10.43
C LEU A 31 -15.05 -12.36 10.58
N ALA A 32 -14.96 -13.19 11.62
CA ALA A 32 -15.96 -14.22 11.91
C ALA A 32 -17.33 -13.63 12.32
N MET A 33 -17.37 -12.44 12.91
CA MET A 33 -18.62 -11.72 13.16
C MET A 33 -19.25 -11.19 11.86
N LEU A 34 -18.46 -10.55 11.00
CA LEU A 34 -18.92 -10.04 9.70
C LEU A 34 -19.42 -11.17 8.80
N GLU A 35 -18.75 -12.32 8.81
CA GLU A 35 -19.17 -13.50 8.05
C GLU A 35 -20.52 -14.07 8.55
N ARG A 36 -20.71 -14.17 9.87
CA ARG A 36 -21.97 -14.67 10.45
C ARG A 36 -23.15 -13.72 10.26
N ALA A 37 -22.90 -12.42 10.13
CA ALA A 37 -23.93 -11.42 9.88
C ALA A 37 -24.55 -11.53 8.47
N GLY A 38 -23.90 -12.25 7.55
CA GLY A 38 -24.44 -12.57 6.24
C GLY A 38 -24.20 -11.51 5.17
N ALA A 39 -25.01 -11.56 4.10
CA ALA A 39 -24.76 -10.83 2.86
C ALA A 39 -24.74 -9.30 3.02
N SER A 40 -25.50 -8.75 3.96
CA SER A 40 -25.56 -7.30 4.20
C SER A 40 -24.23 -6.70 4.67
N LEU A 41 -23.35 -7.50 5.29
CA LEU A 41 -22.01 -7.05 5.72
C LEU A 41 -20.88 -7.53 4.81
N ALA A 42 -21.19 -8.18 3.68
CA ALA A 42 -20.18 -8.64 2.73
C ALA A 42 -19.29 -7.50 2.17
N PRO A 43 -19.81 -6.31 1.83
CA PRO A 43 -19.01 -5.17 1.37
C PRO A 43 -17.95 -4.73 2.40
N TRP A 44 -18.37 -4.63 3.67
CA TRP A 44 -17.49 -4.24 4.78
C TRP A 44 -16.42 -5.30 5.07
N ARG A 45 -16.80 -6.58 5.00
CA ARG A 45 -15.85 -7.70 5.09
C ARG A 45 -14.83 -7.64 3.94
N ALA A 46 -15.28 -7.41 2.71
CA ALA A 46 -14.41 -7.34 1.55
C ALA A 46 -13.40 -6.19 1.65
N TRP A 47 -13.84 -5.01 2.09
CA TRP A 47 -12.95 -3.88 2.36
C TRP A 47 -11.93 -4.20 3.45
N LEU A 48 -12.36 -4.75 4.59
CA LEU A 48 -11.46 -5.11 5.67
C LEU A 48 -10.42 -6.16 5.24
N LEU A 49 -10.81 -7.17 4.46
CA LEU A 49 -9.90 -8.17 3.91
C LEU A 49 -8.85 -7.56 2.97
N ALA A 50 -9.26 -6.61 2.12
CA ALA A 50 -8.36 -5.89 1.22
C ALA A 50 -7.36 -5.00 1.99
N GLU A 51 -7.80 -4.29 3.03
CA GLU A 51 -6.92 -3.53 3.92
C GLU A 51 -5.93 -4.44 4.64
N LEU A 52 -6.40 -5.55 5.20
CA LEU A 52 -5.55 -6.51 5.90
C LEU A 52 -4.52 -7.12 4.94
N ALA A 53 -4.82 -7.27 3.66
CA ALA A 53 -3.85 -7.75 2.66
C ALA A 53 -2.66 -6.79 2.48
N LEU A 54 -2.79 -5.50 2.82
CA LEU A 54 -1.70 -4.51 2.82
C LEU A 54 -0.80 -4.58 4.06
N PHE A 55 -1.27 -5.23 5.12
CA PHE A 55 -0.54 -5.40 6.38
C PHE A 55 -0.03 -6.83 6.58
N SER A 56 -0.90 -7.81 6.46
CA SER A 56 -0.63 -9.21 6.72
C SER A 56 -1.40 -10.10 5.76
N PRO A 57 -0.73 -10.71 4.77
CA PRO A 57 -1.35 -11.71 3.88
C PRO A 57 -1.95 -12.91 4.59
N ARG A 58 -1.64 -13.12 5.89
CA ARG A 58 -2.23 -14.18 6.72
C ARG A 58 -3.62 -13.80 7.24
N LEU A 59 -3.89 -12.51 7.42
CA LEU A 59 -5.14 -12.00 7.99
C LEU A 59 -6.09 -11.49 6.91
N GLY A 60 -5.57 -11.11 5.74
CA GLY A 60 -6.35 -10.61 4.62
C GLY A 60 -6.00 -11.32 3.32
N HIS A 61 -6.93 -11.28 2.39
CA HIS A 61 -6.71 -11.68 1.00
C HIS A 61 -7.41 -10.67 0.10
N LEU A 62 -6.89 -10.52 -1.11
CA LEU A 62 -7.46 -9.64 -2.12
C LEU A 62 -8.69 -10.29 -2.76
N PRO A 63 -9.90 -9.73 -2.61
CA PRO A 63 -11.05 -10.20 -3.39
C PRO A 63 -10.82 -9.92 -4.88
N SER A 64 -11.26 -10.81 -5.76
CA SER A 64 -11.20 -10.56 -7.19
C SER A 64 -12.17 -9.44 -7.59
N ALA A 65 -11.88 -8.73 -8.70
CA ALA A 65 -12.81 -7.72 -9.22
C ALA A 65 -14.19 -8.33 -9.55
N ALA A 66 -14.24 -9.59 -10.02
CA ALA A 66 -15.50 -10.30 -10.26
C ALA A 66 -16.29 -10.49 -8.95
N ALA A 67 -15.64 -10.97 -7.88
CA ALA A 67 -16.29 -11.15 -6.58
C ALA A 67 -16.79 -9.81 -5.98
N LEU A 68 -15.99 -8.74 -6.09
CA LEU A 68 -16.42 -7.40 -5.64
C LEU A 68 -17.61 -6.88 -6.45
N ARG A 69 -17.64 -7.14 -7.76
CA ARG A 69 -18.79 -6.77 -8.60
C ARG A 69 -20.04 -7.53 -8.20
N GLU A 70 -19.94 -8.82 -7.92
CA GLU A 70 -21.07 -9.62 -7.41
C GLU A 70 -21.57 -9.10 -6.06
N ILE A 71 -20.66 -8.79 -5.13
CA ILE A 71 -21.00 -8.23 -3.81
C ILE A 71 -21.67 -6.85 -3.93
N ALA A 72 -21.30 -6.04 -4.94
CA ALA A 72 -21.85 -4.71 -5.15
C ALA A 72 -23.23 -4.70 -5.85
N GLN A 73 -23.77 -5.85 -6.27
CA GLN A 73 -25.07 -5.89 -6.96
C GLN A 73 -26.22 -5.66 -5.99
N GLY A 74 -27.03 -4.63 -6.27
CA GLY A 74 -28.29 -4.38 -5.56
C GLY A 74 -28.14 -3.97 -4.09
N VAL A 75 -26.94 -3.52 -3.69
CA VAL A 75 -26.68 -2.99 -2.35
C VAL A 75 -26.97 -1.49 -2.27
N GLU A 76 -27.11 -0.96 -1.06
CA GLU A 76 -27.35 0.47 -0.84
C GLU A 76 -26.08 1.31 -1.11
N PRO A 77 -26.20 2.64 -1.30
CA PRO A 77 -25.05 3.49 -1.61
C PRO A 77 -23.92 3.47 -0.58
N GLU A 78 -24.19 3.13 0.68
CA GLU A 78 -23.16 2.98 1.71
C GLU A 78 -22.33 1.71 1.54
N GLU A 79 -22.98 0.59 1.25
CA GLU A 79 -22.31 -0.66 0.92
C GLU A 79 -21.52 -0.54 -0.39
N GLN A 80 -22.06 0.16 -1.38
CA GLN A 80 -21.34 0.42 -2.63
C GLN A 80 -20.05 1.21 -2.39
N ARG A 81 -20.06 2.17 -1.45
CA ARG A 81 -18.86 2.90 -1.01
C ARG A 81 -17.84 1.95 -0.37
N ALA A 82 -18.28 0.97 0.44
CA ALA A 82 -17.38 -0.03 1.01
C ALA A 82 -16.75 -0.91 -0.09
N CYS A 83 -17.50 -1.34 -1.10
CA CYS A 83 -16.95 -2.06 -2.25
C CYS A 83 -15.94 -1.23 -3.05
N ALA A 84 -16.21 0.06 -3.27
CA ALA A 84 -15.26 0.95 -3.92
C ALA A 84 -13.96 1.08 -3.10
N ARG A 85 -14.05 1.26 -1.77
CA ARG A 85 -12.89 1.25 -0.87
C ARG A 85 -12.11 -0.07 -0.92
N ALA A 86 -12.81 -1.20 -1.00
CA ALA A 86 -12.19 -2.51 -1.19
C ALA A 86 -11.40 -2.58 -2.52
N CYS A 87 -11.94 -2.00 -3.60
CA CYS A 87 -11.22 -1.91 -4.88
C CYS A 87 -9.93 -1.11 -4.73
N PHE A 88 -9.94 0.00 -3.99
CA PHE A 88 -8.78 0.88 -3.82
C PHE A 88 -7.67 0.26 -2.97
N ALA A 89 -8.02 -0.30 -1.81
CA ALA A 89 -7.09 -1.06 -0.98
C ALA A 89 -6.53 -2.25 -1.76
N GLY A 90 -7.39 -2.92 -2.51
CA GLY A 90 -7.02 -4.05 -3.32
C GLY A 90 -6.11 -3.70 -4.50
N GLN A 91 -6.33 -2.55 -5.13
CA GLN A 91 -5.49 -2.03 -6.20
C GLN A 91 -4.08 -1.75 -5.67
N ARG A 92 -3.97 -1.13 -4.48
CA ARG A 92 -2.69 -0.91 -3.82
C ARG A 92 -1.97 -2.23 -3.55
N ALA A 93 -2.69 -3.25 -3.07
CA ALA A 93 -2.11 -4.58 -2.83
C ALA A 93 -1.63 -5.24 -4.13
N ALA A 94 -2.43 -5.20 -5.20
CA ALA A 94 -2.07 -5.70 -6.52
C ALA A 94 -0.85 -4.97 -7.11
N PHE A 95 -0.77 -3.65 -6.92
CA PHE A 95 0.36 -2.84 -7.35
C PHE A 95 1.66 -3.24 -6.64
N LEU A 96 1.62 -3.47 -5.31
CA LEU A 96 2.77 -3.97 -4.55
C LEU A 96 3.20 -5.38 -4.96
N ALA A 97 2.25 -6.19 -5.42
CA ALA A 97 2.50 -7.52 -5.97
C ALA A 97 2.95 -7.51 -7.43
N PHE A 98 3.01 -6.34 -8.08
CA PHE A 98 3.27 -6.18 -9.52
C PHE A 98 2.26 -6.90 -10.43
N ASP A 99 1.02 -7.09 -9.96
CA ASP A 99 -0.07 -7.69 -10.74
C ASP A 99 -0.82 -6.61 -11.53
N ARG A 100 -0.33 -6.35 -12.75
CA ARG A 100 -0.89 -5.32 -13.64
C ARG A 100 -2.36 -5.56 -13.98
N ASP A 101 -2.74 -6.80 -14.26
CA ASP A 101 -4.09 -7.13 -14.73
C ASP A 101 -5.09 -6.90 -13.60
N GLN A 102 -4.73 -7.29 -12.38
CA GLN A 102 -5.55 -7.05 -11.20
C GLN A 102 -5.62 -5.56 -10.84
N VAL A 103 -4.53 -4.79 -10.97
CA VAL A 103 -4.55 -3.32 -10.81
C VAL A 103 -5.56 -2.70 -11.77
N VAL A 104 -5.50 -3.08 -13.04
CA VAL A 104 -6.42 -2.59 -14.08
C VAL A 104 -7.86 -2.94 -13.74
N ALA A 105 -8.13 -4.22 -13.46
CA ALA A 105 -9.49 -4.69 -13.19
C ALA A 105 -10.13 -4.01 -11.97
N LEU A 106 -9.36 -3.80 -10.89
CA LEU A 106 -9.82 -3.12 -9.68
C LEU A 106 -9.97 -1.61 -9.88
N SER A 107 -9.10 -0.97 -10.67
CA SER A 107 -9.26 0.44 -11.04
C SER A 107 -10.55 0.69 -11.81
N ASP A 108 -10.80 -0.13 -12.83
CA ASP A 108 -11.95 0.05 -13.72
C ASP A 108 -13.26 -0.19 -12.94
N LEU A 109 -13.31 -1.22 -12.08
CA LEU A 109 -14.45 -1.45 -11.18
C LEU A 109 -14.58 -0.34 -10.11
N GLY A 110 -13.47 0.13 -9.53
CA GLY A 110 -13.49 1.20 -8.56
C GLY A 110 -14.09 2.49 -9.12
N LEU A 111 -13.75 2.84 -10.37
CA LEU A 111 -14.35 3.96 -11.10
C LEU A 111 -15.86 3.74 -11.34
N GLU A 112 -16.24 2.56 -11.84
CA GLU A 112 -17.65 2.17 -12.05
C GLU A 112 -18.49 2.35 -10.77
N LEU A 113 -17.98 1.90 -9.63
CA LEU A 113 -18.65 2.02 -8.33
C LEU A 113 -18.62 3.45 -7.75
N SER A 114 -17.70 4.29 -8.21
CA SER A 114 -17.52 5.64 -7.68
C SER A 114 -18.47 6.68 -8.27
N ASP A 115 -18.89 6.51 -9.52
CA ASP A 115 -19.72 7.51 -10.23
C ASP A 115 -21.07 7.77 -9.53
N ALA A 116 -21.59 6.80 -8.77
CA ALA A 116 -22.83 6.91 -8.01
C ALA A 116 -22.67 7.42 -6.56
N SER A 117 -21.45 7.79 -6.15
CA SER A 117 -21.08 7.89 -4.72
C SER A 117 -20.62 9.29 -4.27
N ALA A 118 -20.27 9.40 -2.98
CA ALA A 118 -19.75 10.60 -2.35
C ALA A 118 -18.46 11.10 -3.03
N GLU A 119 -18.16 12.39 -2.89
CA GLU A 119 -16.98 13.03 -3.49
C GLU A 119 -15.68 12.31 -3.16
N GLU A 120 -15.49 11.90 -1.90
CA GLU A 120 -14.32 11.15 -1.44
C GLU A 120 -14.07 9.91 -2.30
N THR A 121 -15.09 9.07 -2.49
CA THR A 121 -14.98 7.83 -3.27
C THR A 121 -14.65 8.12 -4.73
N ARG A 122 -15.22 9.19 -5.32
CA ARG A 122 -14.83 9.65 -6.66
C ARG A 122 -13.35 10.02 -6.75
N LEU A 123 -12.80 10.69 -5.74
CA LEU A 123 -11.38 11.06 -5.75
C LEU A 123 -10.46 9.83 -5.65
N TYR A 124 -10.82 8.83 -4.84
CA TYR A 124 -10.10 7.56 -4.85
C TYR A 124 -10.20 6.85 -6.21
N GLY A 125 -11.37 6.83 -6.84
CA GLY A 125 -11.54 6.27 -8.19
C GLY A 125 -10.63 6.95 -9.21
N GLN A 126 -10.58 8.28 -9.19
CA GLN A 126 -9.68 9.07 -10.04
C GLN A 126 -8.21 8.74 -9.78
N LEU A 127 -7.80 8.64 -8.52
CA LEU A 127 -6.44 8.26 -8.13
C LEU A 127 -6.09 6.86 -8.65
N CYS A 128 -7.01 5.90 -8.52
CA CYS A 128 -6.84 4.55 -9.04
C CYS A 128 -6.73 4.53 -10.57
N GLY A 129 -7.51 5.36 -11.26
CA GLY A 129 -7.36 5.59 -12.70
C GLY A 129 -5.96 6.10 -13.06
N GLY A 130 -5.41 7.02 -12.25
CA GLY A 130 -4.05 7.55 -12.42
C GLY A 130 -2.95 6.50 -12.26
N TRP A 131 -3.05 5.63 -11.24
CA TRP A 131 -2.15 4.48 -11.07
C TRP A 131 -2.22 3.50 -12.24
N SER A 132 -3.44 3.23 -12.73
CA SER A 132 -3.66 2.37 -13.89
C SER A 132 -3.07 2.97 -15.17
N ALA A 133 -3.22 4.29 -15.37
CA ALA A 133 -2.61 5.02 -16.47
C ALA A 133 -1.07 4.91 -16.45
N LEU A 134 -0.45 5.13 -15.27
CA LEU A 134 0.99 4.93 -15.10
C LEU A 134 1.43 3.50 -15.47
N MET A 135 0.70 2.46 -15.04
CA MET A 135 1.01 1.07 -15.38
C MET A 135 0.81 0.72 -16.86
N ARG A 136 0.01 1.50 -17.58
CA ARG A 136 -0.16 1.40 -19.03
C ARG A 136 0.83 2.26 -19.82
N GLY A 137 1.65 3.08 -19.15
CA GLY A 137 2.57 4.03 -19.77
C GLY A 137 1.89 5.30 -20.31
N ASP A 138 0.67 5.60 -19.86
CA ASP A 138 -0.01 6.85 -20.17
C ASP A 138 0.32 7.91 -19.11
N ASP A 139 1.53 8.46 -19.23
CA ASP A 139 2.07 9.46 -18.31
C ASP A 139 1.20 10.73 -18.26
N GLN A 140 0.57 11.11 -19.39
CA GLN A 140 -0.28 12.29 -19.47
C GLN A 140 -1.55 12.11 -18.64
N ALA A 141 -2.26 10.99 -18.80
CA ALA A 141 -3.44 10.70 -17.99
C ALA A 141 -3.08 10.52 -16.51
N GLY A 142 -1.95 9.86 -16.21
CA GLY A 142 -1.45 9.72 -14.85
C GLY A 142 -1.17 11.07 -14.18
N SER A 143 -0.51 11.99 -14.88
CA SER A 143 -0.22 13.35 -14.39
C SER A 143 -1.50 14.16 -14.19
N ALA A 144 -2.45 14.09 -15.12
CA ALA A 144 -3.71 14.83 -15.04
C ALA A 144 -4.54 14.36 -13.83
N SER A 145 -4.66 13.05 -13.63
CA SER A 145 -5.32 12.46 -12.48
C SER A 145 -4.67 12.92 -11.16
N ALA A 146 -3.34 12.81 -11.05
CA ALA A 146 -2.62 13.18 -9.84
C ALA A 146 -2.86 14.65 -9.43
N GLU A 147 -2.83 15.58 -10.39
CA GLU A 147 -3.04 17.01 -10.08
C GLU A 147 -4.52 17.33 -9.81
N LEU A 148 -5.47 16.64 -10.45
CA LEU A 148 -6.88 16.76 -10.13
C LEU A 148 -7.16 16.30 -8.69
N VAL A 149 -6.71 15.10 -8.33
CA VAL A 149 -6.91 14.52 -7.00
C VAL A 149 -6.25 15.38 -5.94
N PHE A 150 -5.02 15.85 -6.16
CA PHE A 150 -4.34 16.69 -5.17
C PHE A 150 -5.13 17.97 -4.86
N ARG A 151 -5.60 18.68 -5.90
CA ARG A 151 -6.33 19.94 -5.71
C ARG A 151 -7.63 19.72 -4.94
N ALA A 152 -8.39 18.69 -5.29
CA ALA A 152 -9.65 18.37 -4.61
C ALA A 152 -9.40 17.88 -3.17
N ALA A 153 -8.45 16.96 -2.97
CA ALA A 153 -8.10 16.45 -1.65
C ALA A 153 -7.59 17.57 -0.72
N SER A 154 -6.84 18.54 -1.25
CA SER A 154 -6.39 19.71 -0.50
C SER A 154 -7.55 20.63 -0.11
N ALA A 155 -8.56 20.80 -0.96
CA ALA A 155 -9.74 21.61 -0.65
C ALA A 155 -10.62 20.94 0.42
N SER A 156 -10.65 19.61 0.42
CA SER A 156 -11.50 18.79 1.31
C SER A 156 -10.74 18.23 2.53
N ALA A 157 -9.50 18.68 2.77
CA ALA A 157 -8.64 18.25 3.88
C ALA A 157 -8.51 16.71 4.00
N MET A 158 -8.21 16.04 2.88
CA MET A 158 -8.03 14.59 2.78
C MET A 158 -6.53 14.23 2.66
N PRO A 159 -5.77 14.20 3.77
CA PRO A 159 -4.31 14.09 3.73
C PRO A 159 -3.78 12.83 3.05
N GLU A 160 -4.47 11.69 3.20
CA GLU A 160 -4.11 10.44 2.53
C GLU A 160 -4.04 10.63 1.00
N LEU A 161 -5.12 11.12 0.39
CA LEU A 161 -5.20 11.37 -1.04
C LEU A 161 -4.22 12.45 -1.51
N MET A 162 -3.91 13.44 -0.67
CA MET A 162 -2.89 14.45 -0.99
C MET A 162 -1.49 13.83 -1.07
N VAL A 163 -1.14 12.93 -0.14
CA VAL A 163 0.15 12.23 -0.13
C VAL A 163 0.25 11.30 -1.34
N GLU A 164 -0.75 10.46 -1.58
CA GLU A 164 -0.71 9.46 -2.64
C GLU A 164 -0.72 10.09 -4.03
N SER A 165 -1.49 11.15 -4.24
CA SER A 165 -1.48 11.88 -5.51
C SER A 165 -0.11 12.52 -5.80
N ARG A 166 0.61 13.00 -4.78
CA ARG A 166 1.98 13.49 -4.95
C ARG A 166 3.00 12.38 -5.15
N ALA A 167 2.80 11.21 -4.54
CA ALA A 167 3.60 10.03 -4.82
C ALA A 167 3.41 9.55 -6.28
N LEU A 168 2.16 9.49 -6.76
CA LEU A 168 1.82 9.20 -8.16
C LEU A 168 2.46 10.22 -9.11
N ALA A 169 2.30 11.52 -8.86
CA ALA A 169 2.89 12.57 -9.69
C ALA A 169 4.43 12.45 -9.78
N ALA A 170 5.10 12.05 -8.68
CA ALA A 170 6.53 11.82 -8.68
C ALA A 170 6.93 10.64 -9.57
N LEU A 171 6.18 9.54 -9.53
CA LEU A 171 6.43 8.37 -10.39
C LEU A 171 6.18 8.66 -11.87
N VAL A 172 5.12 9.40 -12.19
CA VAL A 172 4.84 9.87 -13.55
C VAL A 172 5.97 10.78 -14.06
N ALA A 173 6.47 11.70 -13.22
CA ALA A 173 7.61 12.54 -13.59
C ALA A 173 8.89 11.72 -13.84
N LEU A 174 9.12 10.62 -13.09
CA LEU A 174 10.22 9.70 -13.36
C LEU A 174 10.05 8.97 -14.69
N ALA A 175 8.83 8.50 -15.01
CA ALA A 175 8.53 7.83 -16.27
C ALA A 175 8.81 8.76 -17.47
N ALA A 176 8.46 10.05 -17.34
CA ALA A 176 8.75 11.09 -18.32
C ALA A 176 10.23 11.55 -18.35
N GLY A 177 11.10 11.01 -17.48
CA GLY A 177 12.52 11.39 -17.40
C GLY A 177 12.83 12.69 -16.66
N ASP A 178 11.82 13.38 -16.10
CA ASP A 178 11.98 14.61 -15.32
C ASP A 178 12.38 14.29 -13.86
N THR A 179 13.64 13.91 -13.72
CA THR A 179 14.23 13.52 -12.43
C THR A 179 14.22 14.65 -11.38
N PRO A 180 14.54 15.92 -11.70
CA PRO A 180 14.44 17.02 -10.74
C PRO A 180 13.03 17.20 -10.18
N ARG A 181 12.00 17.20 -11.04
CA ARG A 181 10.61 17.35 -10.61
C ARG A 181 10.12 16.17 -9.79
N ALA A 182 10.45 14.95 -10.20
CA ALA A 182 10.15 13.75 -9.45
C ALA A 182 10.70 13.80 -8.02
N LEU A 183 11.95 14.21 -7.86
CA LEU A 183 12.58 14.31 -6.54
C LEU A 183 11.92 15.37 -5.66
N GLU A 184 11.52 16.50 -6.23
CA GLU A 184 10.78 17.55 -5.52
C GLU A 184 9.43 17.02 -5.01
N LEU A 185 8.64 16.40 -5.88
CA LEU A 185 7.33 15.84 -5.55
C LEU A 185 7.42 14.73 -4.50
N ALA A 186 8.38 13.81 -4.64
CA ALA A 186 8.57 12.73 -3.69
C ALA A 186 8.96 13.22 -2.29
N ARG A 187 9.78 14.28 -2.20
CA ARG A 187 10.12 14.92 -0.91
C ARG A 187 8.88 15.51 -0.25
N ARG A 188 8.03 16.21 -1.03
CA ARG A 188 6.78 16.79 -0.52
C ARG A 188 5.84 15.69 0.00
N ALA A 189 5.64 14.61 -0.76
CA ALA A 189 4.83 13.48 -0.34
C ALA A 189 5.32 12.87 0.99
N SER A 190 6.64 12.63 1.12
CA SER A 190 7.23 12.09 2.35
C SER A 190 7.08 13.03 3.55
N LEU A 191 7.27 14.34 3.37
CA LEU A 191 7.05 15.33 4.43
C LEU A 191 5.60 15.36 4.89
N MET A 192 4.65 15.38 3.95
CA MET A 192 3.22 15.36 4.25
C MET A 192 2.82 14.08 4.99
N ALA A 193 3.26 12.92 4.51
CA ALA A 193 2.92 11.63 5.13
C ALA A 193 3.39 11.56 6.59
N ARG A 194 4.61 12.06 6.86
CA ARG A 194 5.17 12.11 8.21
C ARG A 194 4.42 13.07 9.13
N VAL A 195 4.00 14.23 8.62
CA VAL A 195 3.23 15.21 9.40
C VAL A 195 1.89 14.60 9.82
N GLU A 196 1.25 13.88 8.92
CA GLU A 196 -0.08 13.29 9.11
C GLU A 196 -0.04 11.92 9.81
N SER A 197 1.14 11.34 10.00
CA SER A 197 1.34 10.03 10.66
C SER A 197 0.49 8.90 10.05
N LEU A 198 0.37 8.88 8.73
CA LEU A 198 -0.43 7.91 7.98
C LEU A 198 0.45 6.72 7.55
N PRO A 199 0.31 5.51 8.15
CA PRO A 199 1.30 4.45 7.96
C PRO A 199 1.45 3.99 6.50
N GLN A 200 0.34 3.65 5.82
CA GLN A 200 0.43 3.15 4.44
C GLN A 200 0.90 4.24 3.45
N PRO A 201 0.37 5.48 3.47
CA PRO A 201 0.90 6.56 2.64
C PRO A 201 2.36 6.92 2.94
N GLU A 202 2.79 6.79 4.20
CA GLU A 202 4.19 7.02 4.59
C GLU A 202 5.14 5.97 3.99
N PHE A 203 4.77 4.68 4.01
CA PHE A 203 5.56 3.64 3.35
C PHE A 203 5.67 3.88 1.85
N LEU A 204 4.55 4.19 1.18
CA LEU A 204 4.53 4.51 -0.24
C LEU A 204 5.41 5.73 -0.56
N ALA A 205 5.22 6.83 0.17
CA ALA A 205 5.95 8.07 -0.06
C ALA A 205 7.47 7.89 0.14
N HIS A 206 7.89 7.11 1.14
CA HIS A 206 9.29 6.81 1.36
C HIS A 206 9.88 5.89 0.28
N LEU A 207 9.15 4.87 -0.20
CA LEU A 207 9.59 4.06 -1.33
C LEU A 207 9.74 4.87 -2.61
N VAL A 208 8.77 5.74 -2.91
CA VAL A 208 8.83 6.64 -4.06
C VAL A 208 10.00 7.63 -3.93
N LEU A 209 10.27 8.14 -2.73
CA LEU A 209 11.45 8.98 -2.48
C LEU A 209 12.77 8.22 -2.65
N ALA A 210 12.85 6.98 -2.17
CA ALA A 210 14.01 6.13 -2.38
C ALA A 210 14.27 5.91 -3.88
N ARG A 211 13.22 5.62 -4.65
CA ARG A 211 13.29 5.50 -6.12
C ARG A 211 13.75 6.81 -6.77
N ALA A 212 13.13 7.94 -6.44
CA ALA A 212 13.49 9.24 -7.01
C ALA A 212 14.94 9.64 -6.71
N ARG A 213 15.45 9.35 -5.51
CA ARG A 213 16.86 9.55 -5.14
C ARG A 213 17.80 8.70 -5.99
N ARG A 214 17.45 7.45 -6.27
CA ARG A 214 18.25 6.57 -7.13
C ARG A 214 18.35 7.12 -8.56
N PHE A 215 17.22 7.52 -9.15
CA PHE A 215 17.21 8.16 -10.47
C PHE A 215 17.99 9.48 -10.48
N ALA A 216 17.96 10.25 -9.39
CA ALA A 216 18.78 11.44 -9.19
C ALA A 216 20.26 11.16 -8.88
N ARG A 217 20.76 9.94 -9.14
CA ARG A 217 22.14 9.50 -8.92
C ARG A 217 22.59 9.63 -7.46
N GLN A 218 21.68 9.45 -6.51
CA GLN A 218 21.94 9.48 -5.07
C GLN A 218 21.62 8.12 -4.41
N PRO A 219 22.28 7.02 -4.85
CA PRO A 219 21.98 5.66 -4.39
C PRO A 219 22.18 5.48 -2.88
N HIS A 220 23.20 6.11 -2.29
CA HIS A 220 23.45 6.06 -0.84
C HIS A 220 22.28 6.60 0.01
N LEU A 221 21.57 7.63 -0.47
CA LEU A 221 20.38 8.14 0.21
C LEU A 221 19.18 7.21 0.03
N SER A 222 19.07 6.58 -1.13
CA SER A 222 18.06 5.56 -1.40
C SER A 222 18.22 4.37 -0.44
N LEU A 223 19.44 3.82 -0.34
CA LEU A 223 19.77 2.74 0.60
C LEU A 223 19.49 3.12 2.05
N ARG A 224 19.79 4.35 2.45
CA ARG A 224 19.49 4.81 3.82
C ARG A 224 18.00 4.80 4.14
N ILE A 225 17.16 5.22 3.18
CA ILE A 225 15.69 5.16 3.33
C ILE A 225 15.24 3.69 3.39
N ALA A 226 15.74 2.87 2.46
CA ALA A 226 15.35 1.47 2.39
C ALA A 226 15.73 0.70 3.67
N ARG A 227 16.91 0.96 4.23
CA ARG A 227 17.34 0.42 5.53
C ARG A 227 16.40 0.80 6.66
N ALA A 228 15.99 2.07 6.70
CA ALA A 228 15.08 2.56 7.74
C ALA A 228 13.68 1.92 7.63
N LEU A 229 13.25 1.59 6.41
CA LEU A 229 11.96 0.95 6.16
C LEU A 229 11.96 -0.56 6.49
N GLN A 230 13.10 -1.25 6.33
CA GLN A 230 13.20 -2.71 6.45
C GLN A 230 12.55 -3.29 7.71
N ASP A 231 12.73 -2.61 8.84
CA ASP A 231 12.25 -3.09 10.15
C ASP A 231 10.79 -2.78 10.44
N VAL A 232 10.16 -1.90 9.64
CA VAL A 232 8.82 -1.34 9.92
C VAL A 232 7.80 -1.59 8.83
N VAL A 233 8.23 -1.92 7.60
CA VAL A 233 7.26 -2.15 6.52
C VAL A 233 6.60 -3.53 6.64
N PRO A 234 5.28 -3.61 6.43
CA PRO A 234 4.58 -4.89 6.38
C PRO A 234 5.05 -5.77 5.22
N ALA A 235 4.84 -7.09 5.32
CA ALA A 235 5.33 -8.06 4.35
C ALA A 235 5.00 -7.75 2.87
N PRO A 236 3.80 -7.27 2.49
CA PRO A 236 3.45 -6.93 1.11
C PRO A 236 4.37 -5.88 0.46
N TRP A 237 4.98 -5.01 1.26
CA TRP A 237 5.84 -3.93 0.78
C TRP A 237 7.29 -4.37 0.56
N ARG A 238 7.68 -5.53 1.11
CA ARG A 238 9.07 -6.00 1.11
C ARG A 238 9.61 -6.27 -0.29
N ASN A 239 8.77 -6.74 -1.21
CA ASN A 239 9.19 -7.01 -2.60
C ASN A 239 9.66 -5.72 -3.29
N TRP A 240 8.87 -4.66 -3.23
CA TRP A 240 9.27 -3.38 -3.80
C TRP A 240 10.48 -2.79 -3.05
N LEU A 241 10.49 -2.85 -1.72
CA LEU A 241 11.65 -2.43 -0.94
C LEU A 241 12.95 -3.15 -1.37
N GLY A 242 12.88 -4.47 -1.56
CA GLY A 242 13.99 -5.30 -2.02
C GLY A 242 14.49 -4.90 -3.41
N TRP A 243 13.57 -4.58 -4.34
CA TRP A 243 13.94 -4.04 -5.65
C TRP A 243 14.65 -2.69 -5.54
N GLU A 244 14.15 -1.75 -4.74
CA GLU A 244 14.83 -0.45 -4.60
C GLU A 244 16.20 -0.59 -3.92
N TRP A 245 16.33 -1.51 -2.97
CA TRP A 245 17.61 -1.83 -2.34
C TRP A 245 18.62 -2.39 -3.35
N ALA A 246 18.26 -3.45 -4.08
CA ALA A 246 19.12 -4.09 -5.06
C ALA A 246 19.52 -3.11 -6.19
N LEU A 247 18.56 -2.34 -6.71
CA LEU A 247 18.82 -1.36 -7.77
C LEU A 247 19.67 -0.18 -7.30
N ALA A 248 19.69 0.12 -6.00
CA ALA A 248 20.59 1.13 -5.42
C ALA A 248 21.99 0.59 -5.13
N GLY A 249 22.27 -0.69 -5.44
CA GLY A 249 23.57 -1.34 -5.24
C GLY A 249 23.77 -1.88 -3.83
N GLY A 250 22.69 -2.12 -3.08
CA GLY A 250 22.79 -2.80 -1.80
C GLY A 250 23.05 -4.30 -1.98
N GLU A 251 23.95 -4.85 -1.17
CA GLU A 251 24.18 -6.29 -1.09
C GLU A 251 22.96 -6.99 -0.49
N GLN A 252 22.74 -8.28 -0.81
CA GLN A 252 21.57 -9.03 -0.34
C GLN A 252 21.33 -8.79 1.15
N LEU A 253 20.10 -8.41 1.50
CA LEU A 253 19.70 -8.25 2.90
C LEU A 253 19.73 -9.63 3.55
N GLU A 254 20.83 -9.96 4.23
CA GLU A 254 20.94 -11.16 5.06
C GLU A 254 19.77 -11.16 6.07
N GLY A 255 18.76 -11.99 5.83
CA GLY A 255 17.59 -12.08 6.71
C GLY A 255 16.25 -12.45 6.06
N SER A 256 16.09 -12.35 4.73
CA SER A 256 14.83 -12.75 4.09
C SER A 256 14.57 -14.26 4.16
N GLU A 257 15.60 -15.10 4.02
CA GLU A 257 15.47 -16.57 4.04
C GLU A 257 15.13 -17.12 5.44
N GLN A 258 15.62 -16.47 6.52
CA GLN A 258 15.34 -16.93 7.89
C GLN A 258 13.93 -16.59 8.35
N LEU A 259 13.34 -15.49 7.87
CA LEU A 259 11.96 -15.12 8.18
C LEU A 259 10.95 -16.05 7.51
N GLU A 260 11.14 -16.40 6.24
CA GLU A 260 10.24 -17.34 5.53
C GLU A 260 10.34 -18.77 6.08
N ALA A 261 11.54 -19.23 6.48
CA ALA A 261 11.72 -20.53 7.10
C ALA A 261 11.09 -20.62 8.51
N SER A 262 11.27 -19.58 9.32
CA SER A 262 10.62 -19.43 10.64
C SER A 262 9.10 -19.36 10.52
N GLU A 263 8.60 -18.63 9.52
CA GLU A 263 7.18 -18.43 9.28
C GLU A 263 6.47 -19.68 8.75
N SER A 264 7.14 -20.47 7.91
CA SER A 264 6.65 -21.76 7.40
C SER A 264 6.61 -22.82 8.50
N ALA A 265 7.64 -22.85 9.37
CA ALA A 265 7.68 -23.79 10.49
C ALA A 265 6.58 -23.53 11.53
N SER A 266 6.22 -22.26 11.77
CA SER A 266 5.21 -21.87 12.74
C SER A 266 3.77 -22.13 12.24
N SER A 267 3.50 -21.96 10.94
CA SER A 267 2.20 -22.31 10.34
C SER A 267 1.94 -23.82 10.30
N ILE A 268 2.98 -24.65 10.16
CA ILE A 268 2.87 -26.11 10.27
C ILE A 268 2.57 -26.56 11.71
N ALA A 269 3.04 -25.82 12.72
CA ALA A 269 2.83 -26.14 14.13
C ALA A 269 1.44 -25.73 14.65
N MET A 270 0.78 -24.74 14.05
CA MET A 270 -0.57 -24.28 14.46
C MET A 270 -1.72 -25.11 13.86
N LEU A 271 -1.44 -25.95 12.87
CA LEU A 271 -2.41 -26.85 12.22
C LEU A 271 -2.34 -28.30 12.76
N LYS A 272 -1.54 -28.55 13.81
CA LYS A 272 -1.46 -29.81 14.56
C LYS A 272 -2.01 -29.62 15.95
#